data_AF-A0A2V6N7K7-F1
#
_entry.id   AF-A0A2V6N7K7-F1
#
_cell.length_a   1.000
_cell.length_b   1.000
_cell.length_c   1.000
_cell.angle_alpha   90.00
_cell.angle_beta   90.00
_cell.angle_gamma   90.00
#
_symmetry.space_group_name_H-M   'P 1'
#
loop_
_entity.id
_entity.type
_entity.pdbx_description
1 polymer ?
#
loop_
_entity_poly.entity_id
_entity_poly.type
_entity_poly.pdbx_seq_one_letter_code
_entity_poly.pdbx_strand_id
1 'polypeptide(L)'
;MILAYFRSLAARFCHRSQTENDLDEELRSHVQLRADDLERLGLGRAEAERRARIEFGGEARFKEECREAIAGNFIDVLLQDLRFSSRMLRKSPGFAVVVILTIALGIGATTAIFSVVDATLLRPLPYSKSEQLVSVQDNFPGVGAQDVGLSEPEWQDLQRSGIFEFVSPTWFDENNLTGSSQPARVRLLIVAPNYFALLGVQPRLGRGFDPQDHSPGLIPEVVISDGLWKRTFGSDPN
;
A
#
# COMPACT_ATOMS: atom_id res chain seq x y z
N MET A 1 -0.31 13.37 10.90
CA MET A 1 0.28 14.70 11.17
C MET A 1 0.63 15.45 9.87
N ILE A 2 1.40 14.86 8.94
CA ILE A 2 1.81 15.51 7.67
C ILE A 2 0.62 15.86 6.74
N LEU A 3 -0.39 14.99 6.66
CA LEU A 3 -1.62 15.22 5.88
C LEU A 3 -2.51 16.35 6.41
N ALA A 4 -2.48 16.63 7.72
CA ALA A 4 -3.20 17.76 8.31
C ALA A 4 -2.51 19.10 8.00
N TYR A 5 -1.18 19.08 7.87
CA TYR A 5 -0.38 20.24 7.46
C TYR A 5 -0.58 20.58 5.98
N PHE A 6 -0.61 19.57 5.09
CA PHE A 6 -0.92 19.80 3.67
C PHE A 6 -2.39 20.22 3.45
N ARG A 7 -3.34 19.67 4.22
CA ARG A 7 -4.74 20.11 4.19
C ARG A 7 -4.93 21.53 4.71
N SER A 8 -4.21 21.96 5.75
CA SER A 8 -4.30 23.34 6.24
C SER A 8 -3.64 24.33 5.28
N LEU A 9 -2.55 23.94 4.63
CA LEU A 9 -1.89 24.73 3.57
C LEU A 9 -2.80 24.88 2.34
N ALA A 10 -3.49 23.80 1.95
CA ALA A 10 -4.46 23.80 0.86
C ALA A 10 -5.78 24.52 1.22
N ALA A 11 -6.22 24.47 2.49
CA ALA A 11 -7.40 25.18 2.96
C ALA A 11 -7.16 26.70 3.03
N ARG A 12 -5.96 27.13 3.46
CA ARG A 12 -5.50 28.52 3.34
C ARG A 12 -5.44 29.01 1.88
N PHE A 13 -5.25 28.09 0.94
CA PHE A 13 -5.26 28.32 -0.50
C PHE A 13 -6.66 28.58 -1.08
N CYS A 14 -7.72 28.03 -0.47
CA CYS A 14 -9.11 28.15 -0.96
C CYS A 14 -9.99 29.09 -0.13
N HIS A 15 -9.56 29.50 1.07
CA HIS A 15 -10.30 30.43 1.92
C HIS A 15 -9.50 31.72 2.16
N ARG A 16 -9.35 32.47 1.05
CA ARG A 16 -8.87 33.86 1.06
C ARG A 16 -9.55 34.71 2.15
N SER A 17 -10.85 34.51 2.36
CA SER A 17 -11.62 35.24 3.36
C SER A 17 -11.27 34.86 4.81
N GLN A 18 -10.87 33.61 5.08
CA GLN A 18 -10.51 33.21 6.45
C GLN A 18 -9.12 33.72 6.84
N THR A 19 -8.15 33.69 5.91
CA THR A 19 -6.80 34.21 6.20
C THR A 19 -6.79 35.73 6.33
N GLU A 20 -7.63 36.44 5.57
CA GLU A 20 -7.87 37.88 5.75
C GLU A 20 -8.52 38.18 7.11
N ASN A 21 -9.49 37.36 7.55
CA ASN A 21 -10.14 37.53 8.85
C ASN A 21 -9.21 37.24 10.03
N ASP A 22 -8.37 36.20 9.96
CA ASP A 22 -7.41 35.86 11.01
C ASP A 22 -6.38 36.99 11.21
N LEU A 23 -5.88 37.58 10.12
CA LEU A 23 -4.93 38.70 10.15
C LEU A 23 -5.57 39.98 10.71
N ASP A 24 -6.85 40.22 10.37
CA ASP A 24 -7.65 41.32 10.92
C ASP A 24 -7.87 41.17 12.42
N GLU A 25 -8.11 39.95 12.89
CA GLU A 25 -8.31 39.64 14.30
C GLU A 25 -7.00 39.78 15.10
N GLU A 26 -5.90 39.30 14.55
CA GLU A 26 -4.56 39.46 15.15
C GLU A 26 -4.16 40.93 15.27
N LEU A 27 -4.35 41.74 14.22
CA LEU A 27 -4.08 43.18 14.23
C LEU A 27 -4.95 43.94 15.24
N ARG A 28 -6.25 43.61 15.33
CA ARG A 28 -7.16 44.18 16.33
C ARG A 28 -6.71 43.85 17.75
N SER A 29 -6.26 42.62 17.99
CA SER A 29 -5.80 42.18 19.31
C SER A 29 -4.58 42.99 19.77
N HIS A 30 -3.63 43.27 18.87
CA HIS A 30 -2.43 44.04 19.17
C HIS A 30 -2.72 45.52 19.46
N VAL A 31 -3.66 46.13 18.72
CA VAL A 31 -4.11 47.51 18.98
C VAL A 31 -4.83 47.61 20.33
N GLN A 32 -5.64 46.62 20.68
CA GLN A 32 -6.34 46.57 21.97
C GLN A 32 -5.37 46.39 23.14
N LEU A 33 -4.43 45.43 23.05
CA LEU A 33 -3.37 45.23 24.04
C LEU A 33 -2.59 46.52 24.30
N ARG A 34 -2.27 47.27 23.23
CA ARG A 34 -1.53 48.53 23.36
C ARG A 34 -2.38 49.65 23.96
N ALA A 35 -3.67 49.71 23.65
CA ALA A 35 -4.59 50.65 24.27
C ALA A 35 -4.75 50.36 25.78
N ASP A 36 -4.84 49.08 26.17
CA ASP A 36 -4.95 48.67 27.57
C ASP A 36 -3.68 49.02 28.37
N ASP A 37 -2.49 48.89 27.77
CA ASP A 37 -1.23 49.32 28.38
C ASP A 37 -1.18 50.84 28.60
N LEU A 38 -1.65 51.62 27.63
CA LEU A 38 -1.72 53.08 27.72
C LEU A 38 -2.76 53.54 28.76
N GLU A 39 -3.84 52.80 28.93
CA GLU A 39 -4.84 53.05 29.98
C GLU A 39 -4.27 52.75 31.38
N ARG A 40 -3.50 51.68 31.54
CA ARG A 40 -2.76 51.37 32.79
C ARG A 40 -1.74 52.45 33.16
N LEU A 41 -1.24 53.19 32.18
CA LEU A 41 -0.33 54.33 32.36
C LEU A 41 -1.08 55.65 32.68
N GLY A 42 -2.40 55.60 32.84
CA GLY A 42 -3.23 56.72 33.31
C GLY A 42 -3.85 57.57 32.20
N LEU A 43 -3.81 57.15 30.94
CA LEU A 43 -4.57 57.80 29.87
C LEU A 43 -6.03 57.36 29.89
N GLY A 44 -6.95 58.28 29.61
CA GLY A 44 -8.35 57.92 29.41
C GLY A 44 -8.52 57.00 28.19
N ARG A 45 -9.40 56.00 28.29
CA ARG A 45 -9.69 54.97 27.25
C ARG A 45 -9.74 55.53 25.82
N ALA A 46 -10.46 56.63 25.63
CA ALA A 46 -10.64 57.24 24.30
C ALA A 46 -9.35 57.84 23.71
N GLU A 47 -8.42 58.29 24.57
CA GLU A 47 -7.12 58.82 24.15
C GLU A 47 -6.08 57.70 23.99
N ALA A 48 -6.15 56.66 24.83
CA ALA A 48 -5.33 55.46 24.73
C ALA A 48 -5.57 54.71 23.40
N GLU A 49 -6.83 54.50 23.03
CA GLU A 49 -7.19 53.88 21.74
C GLU A 49 -6.78 54.72 20.53
N ARG A 50 -6.90 56.05 20.64
CA ARG A 50 -6.49 56.97 19.58
C ARG A 50 -4.97 56.91 19.36
N ARG A 51 -4.19 56.95 20.45
CA ARG A 51 -2.73 56.83 20.40
C ARG A 51 -2.28 55.46 19.91
N ALA A 52 -2.90 54.37 20.36
CA ALA A 52 -2.58 53.02 19.88
C ALA A 52 -2.78 52.88 18.37
N ARG A 53 -3.89 53.43 17.82
CA ARG A 53 -4.12 53.44 16.37
C ARG A 53 -3.12 54.28 15.59
N ILE A 54 -2.67 55.42 16.15
CA ILE A 54 -1.68 56.30 15.52
C ILE A 54 -0.26 55.72 15.61
N GLU A 55 0.10 55.09 16.73
CA GLU A 55 1.40 54.43 16.94
C GLU A 55 1.56 53.22 16.02
N PHE A 56 0.47 52.47 15.79
CA PHE A 56 0.44 51.39 14.78
C PHE A 56 0.39 51.90 13.34
N GLY A 57 0.12 53.21 13.13
CA GLY A 57 0.66 54.04 12.03
C GLY A 57 0.56 53.57 10.59
N GLY A 58 -0.18 52.50 10.30
CA GLY A 58 -0.17 51.84 9.00
C GLY A 58 -0.80 50.47 9.02
N GLU A 59 -1.89 50.25 9.75
CA GLU A 59 -2.67 49.00 9.67
C GLU A 59 -3.02 48.67 8.21
N ALA A 60 -3.38 49.69 7.43
CA ALA A 60 -3.62 49.56 6.00
C ALA A 60 -2.35 49.22 5.21
N ARG A 61 -1.19 49.81 5.53
CA ARG A 61 0.06 49.61 4.79
C ARG A 61 0.67 48.23 5.03
N PHE A 62 0.67 47.76 6.28
CA PHE A 62 1.14 46.42 6.62
C PHE A 62 0.21 45.34 6.05
N LYS A 63 -1.12 45.57 6.08
CA LYS A 63 -2.08 44.73 5.36
C LYS A 63 -1.83 44.75 3.86
N GLU A 64 -1.55 45.90 3.25
CA GLU A 64 -1.25 46.01 1.81
C GLU A 64 0.02 45.22 1.45
N GLU A 65 1.09 45.33 2.24
CA GLU A 65 2.35 44.61 2.03
C GLU A 65 2.17 43.08 2.20
N CYS A 66 1.44 42.63 3.23
CA CYS A 66 1.09 41.21 3.38
C CYS A 66 0.12 40.74 2.29
N ARG A 67 -0.80 41.59 1.85
CA ARG A 67 -1.76 41.30 0.78
C ARG A 67 -1.08 41.21 -0.57
N GLU A 68 -0.08 42.04 -0.87
CA GLU A 68 0.74 41.89 -2.08
C GLU A 68 1.56 40.60 -2.05
N ALA A 69 2.14 40.25 -0.90
CA ALA A 69 2.92 39.02 -0.74
C ALA A 69 2.06 37.73 -0.86
N ILE A 70 0.81 37.77 -0.39
CA ILE A 70 -0.08 36.60 -0.37
C ILE A 70 -1.01 36.54 -1.61
N ALA A 71 -1.52 37.69 -2.08
CA ALA A 71 -2.57 37.74 -3.11
C ALA A 71 -2.04 37.88 -4.54
N GLY A 72 -0.78 38.26 -4.75
CA GLY A 72 -0.29 38.61 -6.08
C GLY A 72 0.26 37.46 -6.90
N ASN A 73 1.08 36.58 -6.31
CA ASN A 73 2.13 36.00 -7.14
C ASN A 73 2.61 34.59 -6.76
N PHE A 74 1.91 33.79 -5.93
CA PHE A 74 2.46 32.47 -5.57
C PHE A 74 2.66 31.55 -6.78
N ILE A 75 1.72 31.58 -7.74
CA ILE A 75 1.84 30.82 -9.00
C ILE A 75 2.98 31.36 -9.86
N ASP A 76 3.11 32.68 -9.98
CA ASP A 76 4.16 33.32 -10.76
C ASP A 76 5.54 33.16 -10.12
N VAL A 77 5.63 33.16 -8.79
CA VAL A 77 6.84 32.82 -8.02
C VAL A 77 7.21 31.36 -8.22
N LEU A 78 6.25 30.43 -8.14
CA LEU A 78 6.49 29.02 -8.45
C LEU A 78 6.96 28.81 -9.90
N LEU A 79 6.34 29.48 -10.86
CA LEU A 79 6.73 29.40 -12.28
C LEU A 79 8.11 30.02 -12.50
N GLN A 80 8.42 31.12 -11.84
CA GLN A 80 9.73 31.76 -11.87
C GLN A 80 10.80 30.85 -11.27
N ASP A 81 10.52 30.22 -10.12
CA ASP A 81 11.42 29.28 -9.44
C ASP A 81 11.62 28.00 -10.26
N LEU A 82 10.58 27.46 -10.89
CA LEU A 82 10.68 26.32 -11.80
C LEU A 82 11.53 26.66 -13.02
N ARG A 83 11.32 27.84 -13.62
CA ARG A 83 12.09 28.30 -14.78
C ARG A 83 13.55 28.55 -14.42
N PHE A 84 13.79 29.13 -13.26
CA PHE A 84 15.13 29.36 -12.72
C PHE A 84 15.85 28.03 -12.42
N SER A 85 15.18 27.12 -11.71
CA SER A 85 15.69 25.78 -11.39
C SER A 85 15.99 24.97 -12.65
N SER A 86 15.13 25.00 -13.66
CA SER A 86 15.36 24.35 -14.96
C SER A 86 16.60 24.92 -15.66
N ARG A 87 16.77 26.25 -15.65
CA ARG A 87 17.96 26.90 -16.21
C ARG A 87 19.23 26.54 -15.45
N MET A 88 19.13 26.39 -14.13
CA MET A 88 20.25 25.96 -13.28
C MET A 88 20.64 24.51 -13.54
N LEU A 89 19.67 23.60 -13.66
CA LEU A 89 19.90 22.19 -14.04
C LEU A 89 20.57 22.06 -15.42
N ARG A 90 20.20 22.91 -16.39
CA ARG A 90 20.85 22.97 -17.71
C ARG A 90 22.28 23.54 -17.67
N LYS A 91 22.60 24.37 -16.67
CA LYS A 91 23.93 24.97 -16.51
C LYS A 91 24.94 23.99 -15.89
N SER A 92 24.47 23.03 -15.09
CA SER A 92 25.30 22.00 -14.44
C SER A 92 24.75 20.57 -14.69
N PRO A 93 24.71 20.10 -15.95
CA PRO A 93 24.04 18.86 -16.31
C PRO A 93 24.63 17.61 -15.64
N GLY A 94 25.95 17.57 -15.40
CA GLY A 94 26.59 16.42 -14.74
C GLY A 94 26.09 16.18 -13.31
N PHE A 95 26.02 17.24 -12.49
CA PHE A 95 25.49 17.15 -11.14
C PHE A 95 24.01 16.79 -11.14
N ALA A 96 23.22 17.43 -12.01
CA ALA A 96 21.80 17.15 -12.16
C ALA A 96 21.54 15.67 -12.50
N VAL A 97 22.29 15.09 -13.43
CA VAL A 97 22.16 13.68 -13.82
C VAL A 97 22.45 12.75 -12.64
N VAL A 98 23.53 12.98 -11.89
CA VAL A 98 23.87 12.14 -10.72
C VAL A 98 22.76 12.19 -9.67
N VAL A 99 22.25 13.37 -9.35
CA VAL A 99 21.15 13.52 -8.39
C VAL A 99 19.88 12.82 -8.89
N ILE A 100 19.50 13.04 -10.15
CA ILE A 100 18.32 12.40 -10.75
C ILE A 100 18.44 10.87 -10.70
N LEU A 101 19.60 10.32 -11.08
CA LEU A 101 19.83 8.88 -11.04
C LEU A 101 19.78 8.33 -9.62
N THR A 102 20.33 9.06 -8.65
CA THR A 102 20.32 8.65 -7.24
C THR A 102 18.88 8.60 -6.70
N ILE A 103 18.08 9.63 -6.99
CA ILE A 103 16.66 9.68 -6.61
C ILE A 103 15.87 8.57 -7.33
N ALA A 104 16.07 8.42 -8.64
CA ALA A 104 15.40 7.39 -9.43
C ALA A 104 15.72 5.97 -8.92
N LEU A 105 16.97 5.71 -8.55
CA LEU A 105 17.40 4.43 -8.00
C LEU A 105 16.78 4.16 -6.62
N GLY A 106 16.75 5.16 -5.73
CA GLY A 106 16.13 5.02 -4.41
C GLY A 106 14.62 4.77 -4.47
N ILE A 107 13.91 5.52 -5.33
CA ILE A 107 12.48 5.32 -5.58
C ILE A 107 12.26 3.95 -6.23
N GLY A 108 12.99 3.65 -7.31
CA GLY A 108 12.86 2.41 -8.06
C GLY A 108 13.12 1.16 -7.21
N ALA A 109 14.16 1.18 -6.38
CA ALA A 109 14.46 0.08 -5.46
C ALA A 109 13.35 -0.14 -4.44
N THR A 110 12.85 0.95 -3.83
CA THR A 110 11.76 0.87 -2.84
C THR A 110 10.47 0.36 -3.49
N THR A 111 10.12 0.88 -4.67
CA THR A 111 8.96 0.43 -5.44
C THR A 111 9.11 -1.02 -5.89
N ALA A 112 10.30 -1.46 -6.31
CA ALA A 112 10.53 -2.84 -6.73
C ALA A 112 10.34 -3.83 -5.58
N ILE A 113 10.93 -3.54 -4.41
CA ILE A 113 10.74 -4.38 -3.20
C ILE A 113 9.25 -4.45 -2.84
N PHE A 114 8.57 -3.30 -2.79
CA PHE A 114 7.16 -3.28 -2.45
C PHE A 114 6.29 -3.99 -3.51
N SER A 115 6.63 -3.90 -4.79
CA SER A 115 5.91 -4.61 -5.85
C SER A 115 6.05 -6.12 -5.73
N VAL A 116 7.24 -6.62 -5.36
CA VAL A 116 7.46 -8.05 -5.09
C VAL A 116 6.69 -8.50 -3.86
N VAL A 117 6.73 -7.71 -2.78
CA VAL A 117 5.98 -8.00 -1.55
C VAL A 117 4.48 -7.99 -1.82
N ASP A 118 3.97 -7.02 -2.56
CA ASP A 118 2.57 -6.94 -2.92
C ASP A 118 2.14 -8.16 -3.76
N ALA A 119 2.92 -8.50 -4.78
CA ALA A 119 2.64 -9.62 -5.66
C ALA A 119 2.76 -11.00 -4.99
N THR A 120 3.58 -11.14 -3.95
CA THR A 120 3.83 -12.45 -3.31
C THR A 120 3.14 -12.63 -1.96
N LEU A 121 2.96 -11.56 -1.17
CA LEU A 121 2.45 -11.63 0.20
C LEU A 121 1.09 -10.96 0.40
N LEU A 122 0.80 -9.85 -0.31
CA LEU A 122 -0.39 -9.04 -0.01
C LEU A 122 -1.55 -9.28 -0.97
N ARG A 123 -1.27 -9.66 -2.22
CA ARG A 123 -2.33 -9.98 -3.17
C ARG A 123 -2.98 -11.30 -2.71
N PRO A 124 -4.26 -11.28 -2.31
CA PRO A 124 -4.92 -12.48 -1.85
C PRO A 124 -4.83 -13.53 -2.96
N LEU A 125 -4.52 -14.77 -2.57
CA LEU A 125 -4.50 -15.89 -3.49
C LEU A 125 -5.84 -15.89 -4.25
N PRO A 126 -5.84 -16.06 -5.59
CA PRO A 126 -7.04 -15.94 -6.42
C PRO A 126 -7.97 -17.16 -6.26
N TYR A 127 -8.24 -17.56 -5.02
CA TYR A 127 -9.16 -18.61 -4.63
C TYR A 127 -10.45 -18.00 -4.12
N SER A 128 -11.55 -18.72 -4.33
CA SER A 128 -12.85 -18.32 -3.79
C SER A 128 -12.78 -18.31 -2.26
N LYS A 129 -13.16 -17.19 -1.62
CA LYS A 129 -13.13 -17.02 -0.15
C LYS A 129 -11.73 -17.25 0.46
N SER A 130 -10.68 -16.69 -0.13
CA SER A 130 -9.28 -16.82 0.32
C SER A 130 -9.06 -16.53 1.82
N GLU A 131 -9.88 -15.66 2.41
CA GLU A 131 -9.89 -15.26 3.81
C GLU A 131 -10.35 -16.37 4.78
N GLN A 132 -10.93 -17.46 4.27
CA GLN A 132 -11.40 -18.61 5.04
C GLN A 132 -10.44 -19.80 4.96
N LEU A 133 -9.41 -19.72 4.11
CA LEU A 133 -8.41 -20.76 3.96
C LEU A 133 -7.41 -20.69 5.12
N VAL A 134 -7.21 -21.82 5.78
CA VAL A 134 -6.23 -21.97 6.85
C VAL A 134 -5.30 -23.13 6.57
N SER A 135 -4.03 -22.98 6.94
CA SER A 135 -3.06 -24.07 6.94
C SER A 135 -3.02 -24.68 8.33
N VAL A 136 -3.30 -25.98 8.43
CA VAL A 136 -3.15 -26.73 9.68
C VAL A 136 -1.79 -27.40 9.66
N GLN A 137 -0.97 -27.13 10.67
CA GLN A 137 0.34 -27.73 10.87
C GLN A 137 0.35 -28.42 12.22
N ASP A 138 0.96 -29.61 12.28
CA ASP A 138 1.15 -30.33 13.54
C ASP A 138 2.62 -30.28 13.97
N ASN A 139 2.86 -30.05 15.26
CA ASN A 139 4.19 -29.94 15.84
C ASN A 139 4.41 -31.06 16.85
N PHE A 140 5.60 -31.64 16.83
CA PHE A 140 6.00 -32.70 17.75
C PHE A 140 7.07 -32.17 18.73
N PRO A 141 6.66 -31.42 19.77
CA PRO A 141 7.61 -30.76 20.68
C PRO A 141 8.46 -31.76 21.46
N GLY A 142 8.00 -33.00 21.67
CA GLY A 142 8.74 -34.05 22.36
C GLY A 142 10.05 -34.46 21.66
N VAL A 143 10.18 -34.21 20.35
CA VAL A 143 11.40 -34.46 19.57
C VAL A 143 11.93 -33.19 18.87
N GLY A 144 11.37 -32.02 19.20
CA GLY A 144 11.75 -30.75 18.59
C GLY A 144 11.41 -30.62 17.10
N ALA A 145 10.48 -31.45 16.59
CA ALA A 145 10.06 -31.41 15.19
C ALA A 145 8.88 -30.45 15.02
N GLN A 146 8.89 -29.69 13.93
CA GLN A 146 7.83 -28.78 13.53
C GLN A 146 7.24 -29.23 12.20
N ASP A 147 5.95 -28.98 12.00
CA ASP A 147 5.19 -29.29 10.78
C ASP A 147 5.42 -30.74 10.29
N VAL A 148 5.17 -31.71 11.17
CA VAL A 148 5.41 -33.14 10.91
C VAL A 148 4.34 -33.79 10.02
N GLY A 149 3.36 -33.01 9.57
CA GLY A 149 2.19 -33.49 8.86
C GLY A 149 1.17 -34.12 9.80
N LEU A 150 -0.02 -34.36 9.26
CA LEU A 150 -1.15 -34.90 10.00
C LEU A 150 -1.28 -36.39 9.74
N SER A 151 -1.54 -37.18 10.78
CA SER A 151 -1.87 -38.60 10.61
C SER A 151 -3.30 -38.79 10.08
N GLU A 152 -3.55 -39.94 9.46
CA GLU A 152 -4.87 -40.31 8.93
C GLU A 152 -6.00 -40.19 9.98
N PRO A 153 -5.85 -40.67 11.24
CA PRO A 153 -6.87 -40.47 12.27
C PRO A 153 -7.12 -39.00 12.60
N GLU A 154 -6.08 -38.18 12.71
CA GLU A 154 -6.22 -36.76 13.03
C GLU A 154 -6.90 -35.98 11.88
N TRP A 155 -6.64 -36.37 10.64
CA TRP A 155 -7.37 -35.84 9.48
C TRP A 155 -8.86 -36.16 9.56
N GLN A 156 -9.21 -37.41 9.92
CA GLN A 156 -10.60 -37.81 10.10
C GLN A 156 -11.27 -37.07 11.25
N ASP A 157 -10.54 -36.80 12.34
CA ASP A 157 -11.05 -36.01 13.47
C ASP A 157 -11.32 -34.56 13.06
N LEU A 158 -10.42 -33.93 12.28
CA LEU A 158 -10.65 -32.58 11.74
C LEU A 158 -11.86 -32.54 10.80
N GLN A 159 -12.02 -33.54 9.94
CA GLN A 159 -13.20 -33.64 9.06
C GLN A 159 -14.50 -33.77 9.85
N ARG A 160 -14.49 -34.48 10.99
CA ARG A 160 -15.66 -34.69 11.84
C ARG A 160 -15.89 -33.56 12.86
N SER A 161 -14.95 -32.64 13.02
CA SER A 161 -15.03 -31.55 14.00
C SER A 161 -16.20 -30.59 13.76
N GLY A 162 -16.70 -30.50 12.50
CA GLY A 162 -17.73 -29.54 12.10
C GLY A 162 -17.25 -28.09 12.03
N ILE A 163 -15.96 -27.83 12.26
CA ILE A 163 -15.35 -26.48 12.22
C ILE A 163 -15.06 -26.06 10.77
N PHE A 164 -14.66 -27.02 9.92
CA PHE A 164 -14.25 -26.78 8.54
C PHE A 164 -15.28 -27.33 7.56
N GLU A 165 -15.57 -26.57 6.51
CA GLU A 165 -16.43 -27.03 5.39
C GLU A 165 -15.72 -28.14 4.59
N PHE A 166 -14.41 -27.98 4.35
CA PHE A 166 -13.56 -28.97 3.70
C PHE A 166 -12.21 -29.07 4.42
N VAL A 167 -11.68 -30.29 4.50
CA VAL A 167 -10.30 -30.56 4.96
C VAL A 167 -9.64 -31.45 3.92
N SER A 168 -8.54 -30.97 3.32
CA SER A 168 -7.81 -31.67 2.27
C SER A 168 -6.32 -31.73 2.62
N PRO A 169 -5.76 -32.92 2.96
CA PRO A 169 -4.33 -33.07 3.19
C PRO A 169 -3.58 -32.89 1.88
N THR A 170 -2.40 -32.30 1.97
CA THR A 170 -1.52 -32.10 0.82
C THR A 170 -0.09 -32.45 1.17
N TRP A 171 0.62 -33.11 0.27
CA TRP A 171 2.05 -33.34 0.41
C TRP A 171 2.79 -33.19 -0.91
N PHE A 172 4.00 -32.68 -0.84
CA PHE A 172 4.87 -32.55 -2.00
C PHE A 172 5.68 -33.82 -2.19
N ASP A 173 5.83 -34.19 -3.45
CA ASP A 173 6.76 -35.22 -3.89
C ASP A 173 7.50 -34.75 -5.15
N GLU A 174 8.61 -35.38 -5.48
CA GLU A 174 9.38 -35.08 -6.68
C GLU A 174 9.72 -36.37 -7.42
N ASN A 175 9.18 -36.50 -8.63
CA ASN A 175 9.40 -37.68 -9.48
C ASN A 175 9.93 -37.28 -10.86
N ASN A 176 10.53 -38.23 -11.55
CA ASN A 176 10.96 -38.05 -12.94
C ASN A 176 9.82 -38.41 -13.88
N LEU A 177 9.34 -37.43 -14.65
CA LEU A 177 8.44 -37.66 -15.77
C LEU A 177 9.25 -38.21 -16.95
N THR A 178 8.96 -39.46 -17.31
CA THR A 178 9.54 -40.15 -18.46
C THR A 178 8.47 -40.34 -19.55
N GLY A 179 8.87 -40.69 -20.77
CA GLY A 179 7.94 -40.87 -21.91
C GLY A 179 7.77 -39.63 -22.81
N SER A 180 8.38 -38.49 -22.46
CA SER A 180 8.60 -37.34 -23.36
C SER A 180 9.97 -37.44 -24.04
N SER A 181 10.29 -36.52 -24.96
CA SER A 181 11.58 -36.49 -25.68
C SER A 181 12.80 -36.36 -24.75
N GLN A 182 12.64 -35.80 -23.55
CA GLN A 182 13.67 -35.69 -22.52
C GLN A 182 13.05 -35.88 -21.13
N PRO A 183 13.58 -36.78 -20.29
CA PRO A 183 13.12 -36.92 -18.91
C PRO A 183 13.20 -35.60 -18.16
N ALA A 184 12.13 -35.24 -17.45
CA ALA A 184 12.06 -34.01 -16.69
C ALA A 184 11.70 -34.32 -15.23
N ARG A 185 12.45 -33.79 -14.28
CA ARG A 185 12.06 -33.82 -12.86
C ARG A 185 10.87 -32.89 -12.67
N VAL A 186 9.77 -33.43 -12.16
CA VAL A 186 8.54 -32.70 -11.90
C VAL A 186 8.21 -32.76 -10.42
N ARG A 187 7.73 -31.64 -9.89
CA ARG A 187 7.15 -31.58 -8.55
C ARG A 187 5.69 -32.00 -8.63
N LEU A 188 5.30 -32.91 -7.75
CA LEU A 188 3.93 -33.36 -7.57
C LEU A 188 3.39 -32.74 -6.28
N LEU A 189 2.12 -32.39 -6.32
CA LEU A 189 1.34 -32.08 -5.14
C LEU A 189 0.26 -33.16 -5.08
N ILE A 190 0.36 -34.04 -4.10
CA ILE A 190 -0.63 -35.08 -3.90
C ILE A 190 -1.63 -34.55 -2.90
N VAL A 191 -2.91 -34.72 -3.23
CA VAL A 191 -4.03 -34.07 -2.56
C VAL A 191 -5.19 -35.04 -2.41
N ALA A 192 -6.08 -34.79 -1.45
CA ALA A 192 -7.34 -35.52 -1.39
C ALA A 192 -8.31 -35.09 -2.52
N PRO A 193 -9.29 -35.94 -2.90
CA PRO A 193 -10.18 -35.66 -4.03
C PRO A 193 -10.96 -34.34 -3.91
N ASN A 194 -11.26 -33.90 -2.69
CA ASN A 194 -11.96 -32.65 -2.41
C ASN A 194 -11.11 -31.38 -2.59
N TYR A 195 -9.83 -31.47 -2.97
CA TYR A 195 -8.91 -30.34 -3.00
C TYR A 195 -9.36 -29.19 -3.92
N PHE A 196 -9.79 -29.48 -5.13
CA PHE A 196 -10.25 -28.45 -6.06
C PHE A 196 -11.57 -27.81 -5.62
N ALA A 197 -12.45 -28.60 -4.99
CA ALA A 197 -13.68 -28.09 -4.39
C ALA A 197 -13.39 -27.16 -3.20
N LEU A 198 -12.42 -27.51 -2.35
CA LEU A 198 -11.94 -26.69 -1.24
C LEU A 198 -11.43 -25.32 -1.73
N LEU A 199 -10.66 -25.30 -2.83
CA LEU A 199 -10.16 -24.05 -3.41
C LEU A 199 -11.21 -23.29 -4.26
N GLY A 200 -12.34 -23.93 -4.56
CA GLY A 200 -13.37 -23.39 -5.45
C GLY A 200 -12.87 -23.16 -6.88
N VAL A 201 -11.96 -24.02 -7.37
CA VAL A 201 -11.39 -23.94 -8.72
C VAL A 201 -11.81 -25.14 -9.56
N GLN A 202 -11.90 -24.96 -10.87
CA GLN A 202 -12.22 -26.03 -11.81
C GLN A 202 -11.09 -26.18 -12.83
N PRO A 203 -10.70 -27.41 -13.19
CA PRO A 203 -9.78 -27.64 -14.30
C PRO A 203 -10.31 -27.03 -15.59
N ARG A 204 -9.41 -26.42 -16.37
CA ARG A 204 -9.77 -25.80 -17.66
C ARG A 204 -10.23 -26.83 -18.70
N LEU A 205 -9.61 -28.02 -18.65
CA LEU A 205 -9.88 -29.14 -19.55
C LEU A 205 -10.01 -30.40 -18.69
N GLY A 206 -10.89 -31.30 -19.09
CA GLY A 206 -11.18 -32.53 -18.35
C GLY A 206 -12.04 -32.28 -17.11
N ARG A 207 -11.83 -33.12 -16.08
CA ARG A 207 -12.54 -33.08 -14.81
C ARG A 207 -11.55 -33.03 -13.64
N GLY A 208 -12.01 -32.57 -12.49
CA GLY A 208 -11.27 -32.72 -11.23
C GLY A 208 -11.39 -34.15 -10.69
N PHE A 209 -10.79 -34.36 -9.53
CA PHE A 209 -10.94 -35.60 -8.78
C PHE A 209 -12.37 -35.73 -8.23
N ASP A 210 -12.95 -36.92 -8.30
CA ASP A 210 -14.22 -37.27 -7.67
C ASP A 210 -13.93 -38.14 -6.44
N PRO A 211 -14.54 -37.86 -5.27
CA PRO A 211 -14.47 -38.76 -4.11
C PRO A 211 -14.94 -40.18 -4.41
N GLN A 212 -15.70 -40.43 -5.47
CA GLN A 212 -16.12 -41.76 -5.91
C GLN A 212 -15.08 -42.46 -6.79
N ASP A 213 -13.99 -41.77 -7.18
CA ASP A 213 -12.83 -42.37 -7.85
C ASP A 213 -12.00 -43.22 -6.85
N HIS A 214 -12.66 -44.14 -6.14
CA HIS A 214 -12.01 -45.15 -5.32
C HIS A 214 -11.83 -46.41 -6.14
N SER A 215 -10.58 -46.75 -6.45
CA SER A 215 -10.26 -48.11 -6.90
C SER A 215 -8.84 -48.49 -6.49
N PRO A 216 -8.69 -49.47 -5.58
CA PRO A 216 -7.41 -50.12 -5.34
C PRO A 216 -6.86 -50.68 -6.65
N GLY A 217 -5.71 -50.20 -7.11
CA GLY A 217 -5.06 -50.67 -8.33
C GLY A 217 -5.34 -49.87 -9.60
N LEU A 218 -6.09 -48.76 -9.54
CA LEU A 218 -6.19 -47.84 -10.68
C LEU A 218 -4.94 -46.96 -10.77
N ILE A 219 -4.59 -46.58 -12.01
CA ILE A 219 -3.59 -45.55 -12.27
C ILE A 219 -4.08 -44.27 -11.59
N PRO A 220 -3.31 -43.64 -10.69
CA PRO A 220 -3.75 -42.41 -10.03
C PRO A 220 -4.09 -41.38 -11.09
N GLU A 221 -5.29 -40.81 -11.01
CA GLU A 221 -5.65 -39.69 -11.88
C GLU A 221 -4.73 -38.52 -11.59
N VAL A 222 -4.22 -37.87 -12.65
CA VAL A 222 -3.30 -36.76 -12.53
C VAL A 222 -3.88 -35.55 -13.23
N VAL A 223 -3.93 -34.43 -12.52
CA VAL A 223 -4.17 -33.11 -13.11
C VAL A 223 -2.83 -32.43 -13.30
N ILE A 224 -2.53 -32.02 -14.53
CA ILE A 224 -1.29 -31.32 -14.88
C ILE A 224 -1.50 -29.82 -14.91
N SER A 225 -0.46 -29.07 -14.52
CA SER A 225 -0.46 -27.61 -14.66
C SER A 225 -0.42 -27.18 -16.13
N ASP A 226 -1.06 -26.05 -16.44
CA ASP A 226 -1.03 -25.44 -17.78
C ASP A 226 0.40 -25.21 -18.30
N GLY A 227 1.34 -24.87 -17.40
CA GLY A 227 2.75 -24.72 -17.75
C GLY A 227 3.43 -26.03 -18.16
N LEU A 228 3.11 -27.16 -17.51
CA LEU A 228 3.63 -28.47 -17.90
C LEU A 228 3.00 -28.92 -19.23
N TRP A 229 1.69 -28.73 -19.38
CA TRP A 229 0.95 -29.04 -20.61
C TRP A 229 1.54 -28.31 -21.84
N LYS A 230 1.82 -27.01 -21.72
CA LYS A 230 2.45 -26.22 -22.80
C LYS A 230 3.86 -26.68 -23.14
N ARG A 231 4.71 -26.91 -22.14
CA ARG A 231 6.14 -27.20 -22.35
C ARG A 231 6.40 -28.63 -22.81
N THR A 232 5.68 -29.60 -22.25
CA THR A 232 5.96 -31.02 -22.47
C THR A 232 5.00 -31.65 -23.47
N PHE A 233 3.74 -31.19 -23.50
CA PHE A 233 2.68 -31.77 -24.32
C PHE A 233 2.22 -30.84 -25.45
N GLY A 234 2.93 -29.73 -25.70
CA GLY A 234 2.66 -28.85 -26.84
C GLY A 234 1.29 -28.14 -26.82
N SER A 235 0.60 -28.12 -25.68
CA SER A 235 -0.81 -27.70 -25.58
C SER A 235 -1.79 -28.57 -26.38
N ASP A 236 -1.49 -29.86 -26.57
CA ASP A 236 -2.39 -30.80 -27.25
C ASP A 236 -3.60 -31.14 -26.35
N PRO A 237 -4.85 -30.86 -26.77
CA PRO A 237 -6.02 -31.19 -25.98
C PRO A 237 -6.44 -32.67 -26.04
N ASN A 238 -5.71 -33.54 -26.76
CA ASN A 238 -6.05 -34.96 -26.95
C ASN A 238 -4.98 -35.92 -26.40
#